data_AF-A0A817I013-F1
#
_entry.id   AF-A0A817I013-F1
#
_cell.length_a   1.000
_cell.length_b   1.000
_cell.length_c   1.000
_cell.angle_alpha   90.00
_cell.angle_beta   90.00
_cell.angle_gamma   90.00
#
_symmetry.space_group_name_H-M   'P 1'
#
loop_
_entity.id
_entity.type
_entity.pdbx_description
1 polymer ?
#
loop_
_entity_poly.entity_id
_entity_poly.type
_entity_poly.pdbx_seq_one_letter_code
_entity_poly.pdbx_strand_id
1 'polypeptide(L)'
;MKLVQDGMLKDIYPQLSLAAEIFLVAPISTATVKMNFSTMNRILTKLRNQLTIQHVDQLMRISIEGEDTLNEEIKEEIINYWKKLKPRRLAV
;
A
#
# COMPACT_ATOMS: atom_id res chain seq x y z
N MET A 1 -32.80 7.28 24.80
CA MET A 1 -31.46 7.48 25.39
C MET A 1 -30.57 8.05 24.29
N LYS A 2 -30.39 9.38 24.25
CA LYS A 2 -29.53 10.03 23.26
C LYS A 2 -28.09 9.78 23.69
N LEU A 3 -27.42 8.87 23.00
CA LEU A 3 -26.00 8.62 23.15
C LEU A 3 -25.26 9.94 22.94
N VAL A 4 -24.34 10.19 23.86
CA VAL A 4 -23.54 11.40 24.02
C VAL A 4 -22.96 11.86 22.68
N GLN A 5 -22.98 13.17 22.40
CA GLN A 5 -22.35 13.74 21.20
C GLN A 5 -20.87 13.31 21.16
N ASP A 6 -20.39 12.82 20.01
CA ASP A 6 -19.08 12.15 19.84
C ASP A 6 -17.87 12.97 20.36
N GLY A 7 -17.99 14.30 20.43
CA GLY A 7 -16.97 15.19 21.00
C GLY A 7 -16.86 15.13 22.53
N MET A 8 -17.97 15.05 23.27
CA MET A 8 -17.94 15.14 24.74
C MET A 8 -17.23 13.97 25.41
N LEU A 9 -17.30 12.76 24.84
CA LEU A 9 -16.65 11.58 25.43
C LEU A 9 -15.13 11.67 25.37
N LYS A 10 -14.59 12.30 24.31
CA LYS A 10 -13.15 12.54 24.17
C LYS A 10 -12.64 13.55 25.18
N ASP A 11 -13.43 14.58 25.47
CA ASP A 11 -13.05 15.61 26.45
C ASP A 11 -13.08 15.07 27.89
N ILE A 12 -14.04 14.19 28.20
CA ILE A 12 -14.20 13.62 29.55
C ILE A 12 -13.22 12.45 29.77
N TYR A 13 -12.96 11.62 28.75
CA TYR A 13 -12.13 10.43 28.85
C TYR A 13 -11.07 10.32 27.74
N PRO A 14 -10.11 11.27 27.64
CA PRO A 14 -9.21 11.38 26.49
C PRO A 14 -8.34 10.14 26.26
N GLN A 15 -7.84 9.52 27.33
CA GLN A 15 -6.99 8.32 27.24
C GLN A 15 -7.79 7.07 26.86
N LEU A 16 -9.02 6.94 27.36
CA LEU A 16 -9.88 5.81 27.05
C LEU A 16 -10.40 5.92 25.61
N SER A 17 -10.75 7.12 25.17
CA SER A 17 -11.13 7.38 23.78
C SER A 17 -9.99 7.06 22.83
N LEU A 18 -8.75 7.46 23.15
CA LEU A 18 -7.57 7.12 22.34
C LEU A 18 -7.35 5.60 22.27
N ALA A 19 -7.45 4.90 23.41
CA ALA A 19 -7.30 3.45 23.44
C ALA A 19 -8.39 2.74 22.62
N ALA A 20 -9.63 3.22 22.68
CA ALA A 20 -10.73 2.70 21.89
C ALA A 20 -10.53 2.94 20.39
N GLU A 21 -10.04 4.12 19.99
CA GLU A 21 -9.70 4.41 18.59
C GLU A 21 -8.61 3.48 18.05
N ILE A 22 -7.54 3.27 18.82
CA ILE A 22 -6.48 2.32 18.44
C ILE A 22 -7.04 0.90 18.32
N PHE A 23 -7.92 0.49 19.25
CA PHE A 23 -8.54 -0.83 19.24
C PHE A 23 -9.45 -1.03 18.02
N LEU A 24 -10.18 0.01 17.58
CA LEU A 24 -11.03 -0.05 16.41
C LEU A 24 -10.24 -0.18 15.09
N VAL A 25 -8.99 0.29 15.06
CA VAL A 25 -8.09 0.11 13.91
C VAL A 25 -7.53 -1.31 13.84
N ALA A 26 -7.51 -2.05 14.96
CA ALA A 26 -6.99 -3.40 14.97
C ALA A 26 -7.86 -4.33 14.08
N PRO A 27 -7.27 -5.03 13.09
CA PRO A 27 -8.04 -5.90 12.22
C PRO A 27 -8.54 -7.10 13.01
N ILE A 28 -9.87 -7.24 13.12
CA ILE A 28 -10.52 -8.38 13.77
C ILE A 28 -10.36 -9.67 12.94
N SER A 29 -10.12 -9.53 11.63
CA SER A 29 -10.06 -10.64 10.68
C SER A 29 -8.69 -10.83 10.04
N THR A 30 -8.33 -12.09 9.81
CA THR A 30 -7.12 -12.46 9.04
C THR A 30 -7.28 -12.27 7.53
N ALA A 31 -8.46 -11.85 7.06
CA ALA A 31 -8.73 -11.64 5.64
C ALA A 31 -7.76 -10.63 4.99
N THR A 32 -7.45 -9.52 5.66
CA THR A 32 -6.50 -8.50 5.18
C THR A 32 -5.11 -9.08 4.98
N VAL A 33 -4.64 -9.89 5.95
CA VAL A 33 -3.32 -10.54 5.86
C VAL A 33 -3.29 -11.55 4.70
N LYS A 34 -4.34 -12.37 4.54
CA LYS A 34 -4.46 -13.32 3.42
C LYS A 34 -4.48 -12.62 2.07
N MET A 35 -5.19 -11.50 1.96
CA MET A 35 -5.21 -10.67 0.76
C MET A 35 -3.81 -10.14 0.44
N ASN A 36 -3.08 -9.61 1.43
CA ASN A 36 -1.73 -9.11 1.23
C ASN A 36 -0.77 -10.22 0.76
N PHE A 37 -0.84 -11.42 1.33
CA PHE A 37 -0.04 -12.55 0.84
C PHE A 37 -0.41 -12.99 -0.57
N SER A 38 -1.71 -12.96 -0.93
CA SER A 38 -2.15 -13.23 -2.30
C SER A 38 -1.58 -12.21 -3.28
N THR A 39 -1.64 -10.93 -2.95
CA THR A 39 -1.05 -9.84 -3.74
C THR A 39 0.47 -10.02 -3.88
N MET A 40 1.15 -10.36 -2.79
CA MET A 40 2.59 -10.63 -2.78
C MET A 40 2.96 -11.80 -3.70
N ASN A 41 2.19 -12.90 -3.66
CA ASN A 41 2.38 -14.05 -4.56
C ASN A 41 2.16 -13.68 -6.03
N ARG A 42 1.24 -12.74 -6.33
CA ARG A 42 1.05 -12.22 -7.69
C ARG A 42 2.24 -11.39 -8.17
N ILE A 43 2.91 -10.65 -7.27
CA ILE A 43 4.09 -9.85 -7.58
C ILE A 43 5.34 -10.73 -7.75
N LEU A 44 5.53 -11.68 -6.83
CA LEU A 44 6.63 -12.65 -6.78
C LEU A 44 6.32 -13.89 -7.61
N THR A 45 6.34 -13.73 -8.93
CA THR A 45 6.19 -14.88 -9.83
C THR A 45 7.50 -15.64 -9.99
N LYS A 46 7.42 -16.92 -10.38
CA LYS A 46 8.59 -17.79 -10.62
C LYS A 46 9.59 -17.19 -11.62
N LEU A 47 9.11 -16.39 -12.56
CA LEU A 47 9.93 -15.70 -13.58
C LEU A 47 10.56 -14.41 -13.06
N ARG A 48 10.03 -13.81 -11.99
CA ARG A 48 10.50 -12.55 -11.41
C ARG A 48 11.29 -12.80 -10.12
N ASN A 49 12.47 -13.39 -10.27
CA ASN A 49 13.34 -13.84 -9.17
C ASN A 49 14.40 -12.82 -8.71
N GLN A 50 14.45 -11.62 -9.29
CA GLN A 50 15.46 -10.58 -8.98
C GLN A 50 14.91 -9.39 -8.16
N LEU A 51 13.73 -9.51 -7.56
CA LEU A 51 13.21 -8.43 -6.72
C LEU A 51 13.91 -8.41 -5.36
N THR A 52 14.42 -7.25 -4.97
CA THR A 52 14.88 -7.00 -3.60
C THR A 52 13.66 -6.79 -2.70
N ILE A 53 13.87 -6.88 -1.38
CA ILE A 53 12.82 -6.61 -0.38
C ILE A 53 12.22 -5.21 -0.59
N GLN A 54 13.05 -4.21 -0.91
CA GLN A 54 12.61 -2.85 -1.19
C GLN A 54 11.70 -2.77 -2.42
N HIS A 55 12.05 -3.49 -3.50
CA HIS A 55 11.20 -3.52 -4.68
C HIS A 55 9.85 -4.20 -4.40
N VAL A 56 9.84 -5.27 -3.59
CA VAL A 56 8.59 -5.94 -3.20
C VAL A 56 7.70 -5.01 -2.39
N ASP A 57 8.24 -4.28 -1.41
CA ASP A 57 7.48 -3.32 -0.59
C ASP A 57 6.83 -2.23 -1.47
N GLN A 58 7.62 -1.64 -2.38
CA GLN A 58 7.12 -0.62 -3.30
C GLN A 58 6.02 -1.16 -4.22
N LEU A 59 6.21 -2.35 -4.80
CA LEU A 59 5.22 -2.97 -5.67
C LEU A 59 3.95 -3.38 -4.92
N MET A 60 4.08 -3.80 -3.65
CA MET A 60 2.96 -4.09 -2.77
C MET A 60 2.14 -2.84 -2.49
N ARG A 61 2.77 -1.72 -2.12
CA ARG A 61 2.10 -0.42 -1.93
C ARG A 61 1.35 0.00 -3.18
N ILE A 62 2.00 -0.03 -4.35
CA ILE A 62 1.36 0.31 -5.63
C ILE A 62 0.18 -0.65 -5.91
N SER A 63 0.30 -1.93 -5.59
CA SER A 63 -0.77 -2.90 -5.88
C SER A 63 -1.96 -2.82 -4.93
N ILE A 64 -1.80 -2.26 -3.73
CA ILE A 64 -2.85 -2.14 -2.71
C ILE A 64 -3.49 -0.76 -2.74
N GLU A 65 -2.69 0.30 -2.90
CA GLU A 65 -3.10 1.69 -2.76
C GLU A 65 -3.07 2.46 -4.09
N GLY A 66 -2.41 1.91 -5.12
CA GLY A 66 -2.27 2.58 -6.41
C GLY A 66 -3.57 2.60 -7.20
N GLU A 67 -3.66 3.57 -8.11
CA GLU A 67 -4.78 3.70 -9.04
C GLU A 67 -4.82 2.52 -10.02
N ASP A 68 -6.03 2.05 -10.36
CA ASP A 68 -6.24 0.95 -11.31
C ASP A 68 -5.74 1.30 -12.72
N THR A 69 -5.85 2.59 -13.08
CA THR A 69 -5.44 3.09 -14.39
C THR A 69 -4.60 4.35 -14.22
N LEU A 70 -3.46 4.38 -14.90
CA LEU A 70 -2.64 5.58 -15.02
C LEU A 70 -3.05 6.36 -16.28
N ASN A 71 -3.04 7.69 -16.19
CA ASN A 71 -3.13 8.56 -17.36
C ASN A 71 -1.96 8.28 -18.32
N GLU A 72 -2.20 8.40 -19.62
CA GLU A 72 -1.20 8.16 -20.66
C GLU A 72 0.00 9.09 -20.55
N GLU A 73 -0.21 10.36 -20.15
CA GLU A 73 0.89 11.31 -19.91
C GLU A 73 1.87 10.82 -18.84
N ILE A 74 1.34 10.32 -17.72
CA ILE A 74 2.13 9.78 -16.60
C ILE A 74 2.87 8.52 -17.04
N LYS A 75 2.22 7.64 -17.81
CA LYS A 75 2.86 6.44 -18.36
C LYS A 75 4.06 6.82 -19.23
N GLU A 76 3.88 7.80 -20.11
CA GLU A 76 4.94 8.25 -21.02
C GLU A 76 6.12 8.88 -20.26
N GLU A 77 5.84 9.65 -19.21
CA GLU A 77 6.86 10.19 -18.33
C GLU A 77 7.67 9.07 -17.63
N ILE A 78 6.99 8.09 -17.03
CA ILE A 78 7.63 6.93 -16.38
C ILE A 78 8.51 6.18 -17.38
N ILE A 79 7.99 5.89 -18.57
CA ILE A 79 8.74 5.20 -19.63
C ILE A 79 10.00 5.99 -20.00
N ASN A 80 9.88 7.30 -20.19
CA ASN A 80 11.00 8.16 -20.57
C ASN A 80 12.05 8.27 -19.46
N TYR A 81 11.64 8.28 -18.20
CA TYR A 81 12.54 8.22 -17.05
C TYR A 81 13.35 6.92 -17.04
N TRP A 82 12.70 5.76 -17.13
CA TRP A 82 13.38 4.46 -17.13
C TRP A 82 14.26 4.23 -18.36
N LYS A 83 13.86 4.76 -19.53
CA LYS A 83 14.71 4.76 -20.75
C LYS A 83 16.04 5.46 -20.51
N LYS A 84 16.07 6.58 -19.75
CA LYS A 84 17.30 7.33 -19.43
C LYS A 84 18.20 6.58 -18.45
N LEU A 85 17.60 5.90 -17.47
CA LEU A 85 18.34 5.18 -16.42
C LEU A 85 19.05 3.93 -16.89
N LYS A 86 18.59 3.29 -17.97
CA LYS A 86 19.19 2.05 -18.46
C LYS A 86 20.29 2.37 -19.48
N PRO A 87 21.60 2.27 -19.13
CA PRO A 87 22.66 2.36 -20.13
C PRO A 87 22.50 1.16 -21.06
N ARG A 88 21.94 1.40 -22.25
CA ARG A 88 21.90 0.36 -23.28
C ARG A 88 23.35 0.15 -23.70
N ARG A 89 23.92 -1.00 -23.34
CA ARG A 89 25.10 -1.50 -24.03
C ARG A 89 24.65 -1.78 -25.47
N LEU A 90 24.82 -0.81 -26.35
CA LEU A 90 24.84 -1.09 -27.77
C LEU A 90 26.07 -1.98 -27.97
N ALA A 91 25.84 -3.28 -28.09
CA ALA A 91 26.88 -4.17 -28.57
C ALA A 91 27.14 -3.75 -30.02
N VAL A 92 28.22 -2.99 -30.20
CA VAL A 92 28.91 -2.79 -31.47
C VAL A 92 29.95 -3.88 -31.58
#